data_AF-A0A8T7LD68-F1
#
_entry.id   AF-A0A8T7LD68-F1
#
_cell.length_a   1.000
_cell.length_b   1.000
_cell.length_c   1.000
_cell.angle_alpha   90.00
_cell.angle_beta   90.00
_cell.angle_gamma   90.00
#
_symmetry.space_group_name_H-M   'P 1'
#
loop_
_entity.id
_entity.type
_entity.pdbx_description
1 polymer ?
#
loop_
_entity_poly.entity_id
_entity_poly.type
_entity_poly.pdbx_seq_one_letter_code
_entity_poly.pdbx_strand_id
1 'polypeptide(L)' 'MDRKTFEVPNIGCDNCVRTIKNELGSIAGVKQVEGVTATRMITVEWDDPANWQQIVAALKEIDYAPAEA' A
#
# COMPACT_ATOMS: atom_id res chain seq x y z
N MET A 1 0.79 16.29 1.99
CA MET A 1 0.07 15.30 1.17
C MET A 1 1.01 14.77 0.11
N ASP A 2 1.37 13.51 0.25
CA ASP A 2 2.33 12.78 -0.55
C ASP A 2 1.64 11.63 -1.26
N ARG A 3 2.18 11.27 -2.43
CA ARG A 3 1.69 10.16 -3.25
C ARG A 3 2.87 9.34 -3.73
N LYS A 4 2.79 8.02 -3.60
CA LYS A 4 3.80 7.11 -4.14
C LYS A 4 3.16 5.89 -4.77
N THR A 5 3.69 5.53 -5.93
CA THR A 5 3.33 4.32 -6.66
C THR A 5 4.50 3.35 -6.63
N PHE A 6 4.24 2.09 -6.31
CA PHE A 6 5.25 1.05 -6.15
C PHE A 6 4.70 -0.31 -6.55
N GLU A 7 5.58 -1.22 -6.96
CA GLU A 7 5.23 -2.58 -7.29
C GLU A 7 5.16 -3.45 -6.03
N VAL A 8 4.15 -4.31 -5.93
CA VAL A 8 4.02 -5.35 -4.89
C VAL A 8 3.99 -6.72 -5.56
N PRO A 9 5.12 -7.46 -5.59
CA PRO A 9 5.24 -8.69 -6.37
C PRO A 9 4.30 -9.81 -5.89
N ASN A 10 3.93 -9.80 -4.61
CA ASN A 10 3.00 -10.76 -4.01
C ASN A 10 1.51 -10.48 -4.33
N ILE A 11 1.17 -9.38 -5.01
CA ILE A 11 -0.20 -9.16 -5.49
C ILE A 11 -0.45 -9.98 -6.76
N GLY A 12 -1.36 -10.94 -6.66
CA GLY A 12 -1.86 -11.70 -7.82
C GLY A 12 -3.38 -11.77 -7.94
N CYS A 13 -4.11 -11.20 -6.98
CA CYS A 13 -5.55 -11.41 -6.84
C CYS A 13 -6.29 -10.15 -6.39
N ASP A 14 -7.55 -9.97 -6.78
CA ASP A 14 -8.37 -8.83 -6.34
C ASP A 14 -8.56 -8.80 -4.81
N ASN A 15 -8.62 -9.99 -4.18
CA ASN A 15 -8.65 -10.10 -2.72
C ASN A 15 -7.38 -9.54 -2.06
N CYS A 16 -6.22 -9.70 -2.71
CA CYS A 16 -4.92 -9.26 -2.22
C CYS A 16 -4.89 -7.72 -2.14
N VAL A 17 -5.36 -7.06 -3.20
CA VAL A 17 -5.49 -5.59 -3.22
C VAL A 17 -6.46 -5.10 -2.15
N ARG A 18 -7.56 -5.81 -1.92
CA ARG A 18 -8.53 -5.44 -0.89
C ARG A 18 -7.95 -5.53 0.52
N THR A 19 -7.14 -6.56 0.81
CA THR A 19 -6.42 -6.66 2.09
C THR A 19 -5.49 -5.47 2.31
N ILE A 20 -4.67 -5.14 1.32
CA ILE A 20 -3.75 -3.99 1.39
C ILE A 20 -4.51 -2.68 1.61
N LYS A 21 -5.62 -2.47 0.88
CA LYS A 21 -6.47 -1.27 1.04
C LYS A 21 -7.03 -1.15 2.45
N ASN A 22 -7.46 -2.25 3.06
CA ASN A 22 -7.99 -2.24 4.42
C ASN A 22 -6.90 -1.97 5.45
N GLU A 23 -5.73 -2.59 5.30
CA GLU A 23 -4.60 -2.42 6.21
C GLU A 23 -4.08 -0.98 6.17
N LEU A 24 -3.76 -0.48 4.97
CA LEU A 24 -3.27 0.88 4.78
C LEU A 24 -4.34 1.93 5.08
N GLY A 25 -5.60 1.67 4.76
CA GLY A 25 -6.71 2.56 5.09
C GLY A 25 -6.97 2.70 6.60
N SER A 26 -6.44 1.79 7.42
CA SER A 26 -6.51 1.86 8.88
C SER A 26 -5.41 2.75 9.48
N ILE A 27 -4.40 3.14 8.70
CA ILE A 27 -3.31 4.01 9.15
C ILE A 27 -3.80 5.47 9.17
N ALA A 28 -3.70 6.11 10.33
CA ALA A 28 -4.05 7.52 10.50
C ALA A 28 -3.17 8.41 9.61
N GLY A 29 -3.79 9.13 8.67
CA GLY A 29 -3.11 10.00 7.71
C GLY A 29 -3.16 9.46 6.27
N VAL A 30 -3.40 8.16 6.07
CA VAL A 30 -3.65 7.62 4.73
C VAL A 30 -4.99 8.13 4.21
N LYS A 31 -4.97 8.69 3.00
CA LYS A 31 -6.14 9.29 2.34
C LYS A 31 -6.73 8.39 1.29
N GLN A 32 -5.87 7.77 0.47
CA GLN A 32 -6.30 6.97 -0.65
C GLN A 32 -5.32 5.82 -0.90
N VAL A 33 -5.86 4.67 -1.27
CA VAL A 33 -5.09 3.49 -1.64
C VAL A 33 -5.72 2.91 -2.89
N GLU A 34 -4.96 2.88 -3.96
CA GLU A 34 -5.34 2.31 -5.25
C GLU A 34 -4.41 1.15 -5.58
N GLY A 35 -4.95 0.12 -6.21
CA GLY A 35 -4.18 -1.06 -6.56
C GLY A 35 -4.66 -1.65 -7.86
N VAL A 36 -3.71 -1.96 -8.75
CA VAL A 36 -3.96 -2.53 -10.06
C VAL A 36 -3.35 -3.92 -10.08
N THR A 37 -4.19 -4.95 -9.99
CA THR A 37 -3.77 -6.37 -10.03
C THR A 37 -3.06 -6.72 -11.33
N ALA A 38 -3.49 -6.16 -12.46
CA ALA A 38 -2.91 -6.42 -13.78
C ALA A 38 -1.43 -6.03 -13.89
N THR A 39 -1.02 -4.94 -13.24
CA THR A 39 0.36 -4.44 -13.25
C THR A 39 1.08 -4.64 -11.93
N ARG A 40 0.41 -5.16 -10.90
CA ARG A 40 0.90 -5.30 -9.52
C ARG A 40 1.36 -3.98 -8.89
N MET A 41 0.80 -2.87 -9.37
CA MET A 41 1.14 -1.54 -8.89
C MET A 41 0.14 -1.10 -7.83
N ILE A 42 0.66 -0.60 -6.71
CA ILE A 42 -0.12 0.04 -5.65
C ILE A 42 0.27 1.52 -5.62
N THR A 43 -0.73 2.39 -5.58
CA THR A 43 -0.58 3.82 -5.34
C THR A 43 -1.17 4.15 -3.98
N VAL A 44 -0.39 4.76 -3.10
CA VAL A 44 -0.86 5.24 -1.80
C VAL A 44 -0.71 6.75 -1.76
N GLU A 45 -1.73 7.41 -1.23
CA GLU A 45 -1.74 8.83 -0.93
C GLU A 45 -1.96 9.00 0.57
N TRP A 46 -1.09 9.78 1.19
CA TRP A 46 -1.09 9.99 2.63
C TRP A 46 -0.70 11.42 2.99
N ASP A 47 -1.00 11.78 4.22
CA ASP A 47 -0.65 13.07 4.80
C ASP A 47 -0.23 12.86 6.25
N ASP A 48 0.35 13.89 6.87
CA ASP A 48 0.70 13.83 8.30
C ASP A 48 -0.52 13.38 9.15
N PRO A 49 -0.33 12.45 10.11
CA PRO A 49 0.94 11.94 10.64
C PRO A 49 1.49 10.67 9.94
N ALA A 50 0.87 10.22 8.85
CA ALA A 50 1.33 9.03 8.13
C ALA A 50 2.63 9.32 7.37
N ASN A 51 3.49 8.30 7.25
CA ASN A 51 4.69 8.39 6.43
C ASN A 51 4.99 7.09 5.68
N TRP A 52 5.90 7.17 4.71
CA TRP A 52 6.29 6.03 3.87
C TRP A 52 6.80 4.84 4.67
N GLN A 53 7.56 5.05 5.76
CA GLN A 53 8.07 3.96 6.58
C GLN A 53 6.95 3.18 7.28
N GLN A 54 5.92 3.85 7.78
CA GLN A 54 4.74 3.20 8.38
C GLN A 54 3.98 2.36 7.35
N ILE A 55 3.79 2.89 6.14
CA ILE A 55 3.13 2.18 5.05
C ILE A 55 3.92 0.91 4.70
N VAL A 56 5.24 1.01 4.53
CA VAL A 56 6.11 -0.15 4.25
C VAL A 56 6.09 -1.15 5.39
N ALA A 57 6.08 -0.71 6.65
CA ALA A 57 6.00 -1.58 7.81
C ALA A 57 4.69 -2.39 7.81
N ALA A 58 3.53 -1.71 7.66
CA ALA A 58 2.24 -2.38 7.59
C ALA A 58 2.17 -3.39 6.43
N LEU A 59 2.70 -3.02 5.25
CA LEU A 59 2.79 -3.93 4.11
C LEU A 59 3.67 -5.16 4.39
N LYS A 60 4.78 -5.00 5.11
CA LYS A 60 5.65 -6.11 5.52
C LYS A 60 4.95 -7.04 6.51
N GLU A 61 4.12 -6.51 7.42
CA GLU A 61 3.36 -7.32 8.39
C GLU A 61 2.35 -8.26 7.70
N ILE A 62 1.82 -7.85 6.54
CA ILE A 62 0.88 -8.64 5.73
C ILE A 62 1.56 -9.39 4.56
N ASP A 63 2.89 -9.48 4.52
CA ASP A 63 3.67 -10.13 3.46
C ASP A 63 3.51 -9.51 2.04
N TYR A 64 3.18 -8.22 1.97
CA TYR A 64 3.00 -7.47 0.72
C TYR A 64 4.04 -6.34 0.58
N ALA A 65 5.29 -6.62 0.93
CA ALA A 65 6.37 -5.65 0.83
C ALA A 65 6.53 -5.11 -0.61
N PRO A 66 6.75 -3.80 -0.79
CA PRO A 66 7.11 -3.24 -2.09
C PRO A 66 8.40 -3.85 -2.64
N ALA A 67 8.53 -3.98 -3.96
CA ALA A 67 9.75 -4.47 -4.61
C ALA A 67 10.98 -3.58 -4.34
N GLU A 68 10.77 -2.30 -4.07
CA GLU A 68 11.81 -1.28 -3.81
C GLU A 68 11.77 -0.76 -2.36
N ALA A 69 11.38 -1.63 -1.41
CA ALA A 69 11.15 -1.29 0.00
C ALA A 69 12.42 -1.09 0.85
#